data_AF-A0A9R1C0M2-F1
#
_entry.id   AF-A0A9R1C0M2-F1
#
_cell.length_a   1.000
_cell.length_b   1.000
_cell.length_c   1.000
_cell.angle_alpha   90.00
_cell.angle_beta   90.00
_cell.angle_gamma   90.00
#
_symmetry.space_group_name_H-M   'P 1'
#
loop_
_entity.id
_entity.type
_entity.pdbx_description
1 polymer ?
#
loop_
_entity_poly.entity_id
_entity_poly.type
_entity_poly.pdbx_seq_one_letter_code
_entity_poly.pdbx_strand_id
1 'polypeptide(L)'
;MFLTVMDLFNFVIDQNIADDDVDDYLEKVQQKMLENGDTLANDDDISPTALDYVKQCEADIVNMSMLQRPSLCYEPPADKLYNQPLLGFVRAEKNKRTAEKQKKQLPHNKCSLLSSESCSSSGEDSRYEADPKMGPEERKAARKEEKKKVKEEKREARKTKEPKADKKRRKKMAKAKCKR
;
A
#
# COMPACT_ATOMS: atom_id res chain seq x y z
N MET A 1 26.34 19.48 -33.31
CA MET A 1 26.28 18.40 -32.30
C MET A 1 25.07 18.67 -31.44
N PHE A 2 24.22 17.67 -31.24
CA PHE A 2 23.01 17.79 -30.41
C PHE A 2 23.16 16.88 -29.19
N LEU A 3 22.62 17.29 -28.05
CA LEU A 3 22.57 16.48 -26.84
C LEU A 3 21.82 15.17 -27.12
N THR A 4 22.27 14.05 -26.55
CA THR A 4 21.51 12.80 -26.64
C THR A 4 20.21 12.92 -25.84
N VAL A 5 19.23 12.06 -26.14
CA VAL A 5 17.97 11.99 -25.39
C VAL A 5 18.24 11.71 -23.91
N MET A 6 19.24 10.88 -23.60
CA MET A 6 19.63 10.56 -22.23
C MET A 6 20.27 11.76 -21.49
N ASP A 7 21.16 12.49 -22.16
CA ASP A 7 21.79 13.69 -21.56
C ASP A 7 20.75 14.79 -21.31
N LEU A 8 19.80 14.97 -22.23
CA LEU A 8 18.68 15.89 -22.06
C LEU A 8 17.76 15.45 -20.92
N PHE A 9 17.47 14.16 -20.82
CA PHE A 9 16.65 13.63 -19.73
C PHE A 9 17.31 13.85 -18.38
N ASN A 10 18.61 13.55 -18.26
CA ASN A 10 19.40 13.78 -17.05
C ASN A 10 19.42 15.26 -16.65
N PHE A 11 19.58 16.16 -17.61
CA PHE A 11 19.51 17.60 -17.36
C PHE A 11 18.15 18.05 -16.80
N VAL A 12 17.04 17.47 -17.30
CA VAL A 12 15.68 17.86 -16.87
C VAL A 12 15.31 17.29 -15.49
N ILE A 13 15.79 16.09 -15.15
CA ILE A 13 15.42 15.43 -13.89
C ILE A 13 16.32 15.81 -12.70
N ASP A 14 17.53 16.28 -12.95
CA ASP A 14 18.51 16.55 -11.89
C ASP A 14 18.20 17.87 -11.18
N GLN A 15 17.66 17.77 -9.98
CA GLN A 15 17.34 18.92 -9.12
C GLN A 15 18.58 19.53 -8.45
N ASN A 16 19.76 18.93 -8.61
CA ASN A 16 20.99 19.43 -8.00
C ASN A 16 21.69 20.48 -8.87
N ILE A 17 21.24 20.68 -10.11
CA ILE A 17 21.78 21.71 -10.99
C ILE A 17 21.18 23.05 -10.55
N ALA A 18 22.00 23.90 -9.94
CA ALA A 18 21.61 25.27 -9.62
C ALA A 18 21.62 26.14 -10.89
N ASP A 19 20.80 27.20 -10.93
CA ASP A 19 20.70 28.11 -12.07
C ASP A 19 22.07 28.70 -12.48
N ASP A 20 22.94 28.97 -11.50
CA ASP A 20 24.28 29.51 -11.71
C ASP A 20 25.27 28.48 -12.32
N ASP A 21 24.99 27.18 -12.18
CA ASP A 21 25.86 26.07 -12.61
C ASP A 21 25.39 25.42 -13.93
N VAL A 22 24.28 25.91 -14.52
CA VAL A 22 23.69 25.36 -15.76
C VAL A 22 24.67 25.42 -16.92
N ASP A 23 25.35 26.56 -17.10
CA ASP A 23 26.28 26.78 -18.20
C ASP A 23 27.50 25.84 -18.08
N ASP A 24 28.05 25.70 -16.88
CA ASP A 24 29.16 24.79 -16.57
C ASP A 24 28.79 23.31 -16.82
N TYR A 25 27.55 22.92 -16.50
CA TYR A 25 27.04 21.58 -16.79
C TYR A 25 26.94 21.34 -18.30
N LEU A 26 26.34 22.27 -19.04
CA LEU A 26 26.16 22.15 -20.48
C LEU A 26 27.50 22.13 -21.21
N GLU A 27 28.49 22.93 -20.78
CA GLU A 27 29.84 22.92 -21.35
C GLU A 27 30.53 21.57 -21.12
N LYS A 28 30.45 21.01 -19.90
CA LYS A 28 31.01 19.68 -19.59
C LYS A 28 30.36 18.57 -20.43
N VAL A 29 29.04 18.61 -20.60
CA VAL A 29 28.33 17.62 -21.43
C VAL A 29 28.75 17.75 -22.88
N GLN A 30 28.79 18.96 -23.43
CA GLN A 30 29.23 19.20 -24.82
C GLN A 30 30.69 18.78 -25.04
N GLN A 31 31.57 19.05 -24.08
CA GLN A 31 32.97 18.63 -24.15
C GLN A 31 33.11 17.10 -24.10
N LYS A 32 32.34 16.43 -23.24
CA LYS A 32 32.27 14.97 -23.18
C LYS A 32 31.75 14.37 -24.49
N MET A 33 30.81 15.02 -25.18
CA MET A 33 30.31 14.56 -26.48
C MET A 33 31.35 14.73 -27.59
N LEU A 34 32.14 15.81 -27.54
CA LEU A 34 33.23 16.04 -28.48
C LEU A 34 34.36 15.02 -28.31
N GLU A 35 34.64 14.61 -27.07
CA GLU A 35 35.68 13.64 -26.73
C GLU A 35 35.26 12.18 -27.02
N ASN A 36 33.97 11.87 -26.94
CA ASN A 36 33.41 10.52 -27.17
C ASN A 36 32.78 10.33 -28.56
N GLY A 37 33.20 11.11 -29.56
CA GLY A 37 32.62 11.10 -30.90
C GLY A 37 32.44 9.69 -31.50
N ASP A 38 31.18 9.37 -31.83
CA ASP A 38 30.74 8.28 -32.72
C ASP A 38 30.45 6.87 -32.13
N THR A 39 30.42 6.67 -30.81
CA THR A 39 30.10 5.33 -30.23
C THR A 39 28.63 5.13 -29.82
N LEU A 40 27.80 6.17 -29.85
CA LEU A 40 26.51 6.20 -29.13
C LEU A 40 25.28 5.73 -29.93
N ALA A 41 25.45 5.28 -31.18
CA ALA A 41 24.33 4.84 -32.01
C ALA A 41 23.69 3.49 -31.58
N ASN A 42 24.20 2.81 -30.55
CA ASN A 42 23.78 1.45 -30.17
C ASN A 42 23.13 1.30 -28.78
N ASP A 43 23.07 2.34 -27.95
CA ASP A 43 22.55 2.18 -26.56
C ASP A 43 21.02 2.34 -26.44
N ASP A 44 20.32 2.77 -27.50
CA ASP A 44 18.86 2.90 -27.50
C ASP A 44 18.10 1.62 -27.94
N ASP A 45 18.82 0.56 -28.30
CA ASP A 45 18.18 -0.72 -28.69
C ASP A 45 17.77 -1.52 -27.45
N ILE A 46 16.49 -1.43 -27.09
CA ILE A 46 15.86 -2.32 -26.10
C ILE A 46 15.90 -3.73 -26.66
N SER A 47 16.90 -4.51 -26.25
CA SER A 47 17.03 -5.88 -26.69
C SER A 47 15.84 -6.72 -26.19
N PRO A 48 15.39 -7.75 -26.93
CA PRO A 48 14.28 -8.62 -26.50
C PRO A 48 14.50 -9.23 -25.11
N THR A 49 15.75 -9.42 -24.69
CA THR A 49 16.11 -9.96 -23.37
C THR A 49 15.87 -8.95 -22.24
N ALA A 50 15.85 -7.64 -22.50
CA ALA A 50 15.49 -6.64 -21.49
C ALA A 50 14.03 -6.79 -21.03
N LEU A 51 13.12 -7.16 -21.92
CA LEU A 51 11.71 -7.41 -21.59
C LEU A 51 11.53 -8.66 -20.71
N ASP A 52 12.27 -9.73 -20.98
CA ASP A 52 12.25 -10.94 -20.15
C ASP A 52 12.93 -10.72 -18.79
N TYR A 53 13.98 -9.88 -18.74
CA TYR A 53 14.58 -9.43 -17.49
C TYR A 53 13.58 -8.65 -16.61
N VAL A 54 12.83 -7.71 -17.20
CA VAL A 54 11.79 -6.94 -16.48
C VAL A 54 10.70 -7.85 -15.91
N LYS A 55 10.25 -8.86 -16.67
CA LYS A 55 9.28 -9.87 -16.18
C LYS A 55 9.81 -10.66 -14.99
N GLN A 56 11.10 -11.03 -15.03
CA GLN A 56 11.73 -11.75 -13.92
C GLN A 56 11.83 -10.85 -12.68
N CYS A 57 12.22 -9.58 -12.85
CA CYS A 57 12.27 -8.60 -11.75
C CYS A 57 10.90 -8.39 -11.10
N GLU A 58 9.82 -8.32 -11.88
CA GLU A 58 8.46 -8.22 -11.35
C GLU A 58 8.12 -9.40 -10.43
N ALA A 59 8.42 -10.63 -10.87
CA ALA A 59 8.19 -11.84 -10.09
C ALA A 59 9.01 -11.84 -8.78
N ASP A 60 10.26 -11.41 -8.85
CA ASP A 60 11.16 -11.39 -7.68
C ASP A 60 10.74 -10.35 -6.64
N ILE A 61 10.29 -9.16 -7.06
CA ILE A 61 9.77 -8.12 -6.16
C ILE A 61 8.52 -8.63 -5.42
N VAL A 62 7.59 -9.28 -6.14
CA VAL A 62 6.40 -9.88 -5.54
C VAL A 62 6.78 -10.96 -4.52
N ASN A 63 7.72 -11.83 -4.87
CA ASN A 63 8.19 -12.88 -3.97
C ASN A 63 8.84 -12.32 -2.70
N MET A 64 9.74 -11.34 -2.84
CA MET A 64 10.37 -10.65 -1.70
C MET A 64 9.33 -9.98 -0.80
N SER A 65 8.33 -9.31 -1.37
CA SER A 65 7.26 -8.66 -0.59
C SER A 65 6.41 -9.66 0.22
N MET A 66 6.23 -10.88 -0.28
CA MET A 66 5.50 -11.95 0.40
C MET A 66 6.31 -12.52 1.58
N LEU A 67 7.63 -12.64 1.41
CA LEU A 67 8.57 -13.08 2.45
C LEU A 67 8.81 -12.01 3.52
N GLN A 68 8.71 -10.72 3.16
CA GLN A 68 8.92 -9.59 4.05
C GLN A 68 7.72 -9.25 4.94
N ARG A 69 6.61 -10.00 4.89
CA ARG A 69 5.52 -9.82 5.87
C ARG A 69 6.10 -9.97 7.29
N PRO A 70 5.97 -8.94 8.15
CA PRO A 70 6.36 -9.07 9.54
C PRO A 70 5.65 -10.27 10.17
N SER A 71 6.41 -11.18 10.76
CA SER A 71 5.92 -12.36 11.49
C SER A 71 5.10 -12.02 12.75
N LEU A 72 4.67 -10.76 12.91
CA LEU A 72 4.11 -10.22 14.15
C LEU A 72 2.58 -10.36 14.28
N CYS A 73 1.98 -11.31 13.58
CA CYS A 73 0.56 -11.63 13.74
C CYS A 73 0.37 -13.05 14.29
N TYR A 74 1.02 -13.36 15.42
CA TYR A 74 0.45 -14.35 16.33
C TYR A 74 -0.58 -13.61 17.20
N GLU A 75 -1.83 -13.58 16.74
CA GLU A 75 -2.95 -13.10 17.54
C GLU A 75 -3.16 -14.09 18.70
N PRO A 76 -3.06 -13.66 19.97
CA PRO A 76 -3.36 -14.53 21.10
C PRO A 76 -4.82 -15.04 21.01
N PRO A 77 -5.10 -16.31 21.32
CA PRO A 77 -6.46 -16.86 21.31
C PRO A 77 -7.43 -15.95 22.06
N ALA A 78 -8.58 -15.68 21.44
CA ALA A 78 -9.57 -14.70 21.87
C ALA A 78 -10.01 -14.84 23.35
N ASP A 79 -9.88 -16.05 23.92
CA ASP A 79 -10.14 -16.37 25.33
C ASP A 79 -9.33 -15.49 26.31
N LYS A 80 -8.16 -14.97 25.91
CA LYS A 80 -7.34 -14.08 26.75
C LYS A 80 -7.77 -12.61 26.70
N LEU A 81 -8.61 -12.22 25.73
CA LEU A 81 -9.06 -10.84 25.53
C LEU A 81 -10.32 -10.52 26.35
N TYR A 82 -11.25 -11.49 26.45
CA TYR A 82 -12.55 -11.27 27.09
C TYR A 82 -12.55 -11.37 28.63
N ASN A 83 -11.46 -11.86 29.22
CA ASN A 83 -11.38 -12.11 30.66
C ASN A 83 -10.67 -10.99 31.46
N GLN A 84 -10.32 -9.86 30.81
CA GLN A 84 -9.69 -8.73 31.50
C GLN A 84 -10.72 -7.68 31.94
N PRO A 85 -10.70 -7.23 33.21
CA PRO A 85 -11.56 -6.15 33.67
C PRO A 85 -11.29 -4.86 32.88
N LEU A 86 -12.34 -4.26 32.32
CA LEU A 86 -12.27 -2.97 31.62
C LEU A 86 -12.03 -1.85 32.64
N LEU A 87 -10.79 -1.68 33.08
CA LEU A 87 -10.39 -0.74 34.14
C LEU A 87 -10.51 0.76 33.73
N GLY A 88 -11.08 1.05 32.55
CA GLY A 88 -11.07 2.39 31.95
C GLY A 88 -12.40 3.15 31.84
N PHE A 89 -13.55 2.58 32.26
CA PHE A 89 -14.86 3.19 31.94
C PHE A 89 -15.60 3.89 33.09
N VAL A 90 -14.96 4.21 34.22
CA VAL A 90 -15.62 4.97 35.30
C VAL A 90 -15.15 6.44 35.29
N ARG A 91 -15.73 7.27 34.43
CA ARG A 91 -15.80 8.72 34.67
C ARG A 91 -17.00 8.99 35.56
N ALA A 92 -16.78 9.02 36.88
CA ALA A 92 -17.81 9.42 37.83
C ALA A 92 -17.91 10.95 37.84
N GLU A 93 -18.93 11.50 37.18
CA GLU A 93 -19.34 12.89 37.33
C GLU A 93 -19.82 13.16 38.76
N LYS A 94 -19.13 14.05 39.49
CA LYS A 94 -19.69 14.75 40.65
C LYS A 94 -19.34 16.23 40.57
N ASN A 95 -20.29 17.01 40.07
CA ASN A 95 -20.34 18.48 40.16
C ASN A 95 -20.44 18.94 41.61
N LYS A 96 -19.60 19.90 42.06
CA LYS A 96 -19.98 21.08 42.90
C LYS A 96 -18.94 22.21 42.76
N ARG A 97 -19.42 23.42 42.47
CA ARG A 97 -18.70 24.70 42.37
C ARG A 97 -18.42 25.28 43.77
N THR A 98 -17.22 25.81 44.05
CA THR A 98 -16.99 27.13 44.70
C THR A 98 -15.49 27.50 44.86
N ALA A 99 -15.22 28.79 44.57
CA ALA A 99 -14.29 29.72 45.25
C ALA A 99 -12.75 29.64 45.04
N GLU A 100 -12.27 30.67 44.33
CA GLU A 100 -11.14 31.57 44.64
C GLU A 100 -9.81 31.02 45.21
N LYS A 101 -8.71 31.27 44.49
CA LYS A 101 -7.70 32.28 44.88
C LYS A 101 -6.60 32.44 43.81
N GLN A 102 -6.33 33.70 43.49
CA GLN A 102 -5.17 34.15 42.72
C GLN A 102 -3.88 33.99 43.54
N LYS A 103 -2.78 33.54 42.92
CA LYS A 103 -1.42 34.03 43.24
C LYS A 103 -0.39 33.68 42.15
N LYS A 104 -0.04 34.73 41.41
CA LYS A 104 1.27 35.15 40.88
C LYS A 104 2.45 34.15 40.83
N GLN A 105 3.04 34.15 39.62
CA GLN A 105 4.48 34.15 39.25
C GLN A 105 5.18 32.83 38.84
N LEU A 106 5.65 32.87 37.59
CA LEU A 106 6.61 32.01 36.86
C LEU A 106 8.03 32.17 37.49
N PRO A 107 8.98 31.21 37.31
CA PRO A 107 9.76 31.18 36.07
C PRO A 107 10.16 29.79 35.54
N HIS A 108 10.05 29.67 34.21
CA HIS A 108 11.03 29.17 33.24
C HIS A 108 11.84 27.86 33.48
N ASN A 109 11.87 27.05 32.41
CA ASN A 109 12.87 26.05 32.00
C ASN A 109 12.54 24.55 32.20
N LYS A 110 12.14 23.92 31.08
CA LYS A 110 12.59 22.62 30.51
C LYS A 110 11.44 21.70 30.06
N CYS A 111 11.33 21.66 28.73
CA CYS A 111 10.95 20.57 27.84
C CYS A 111 10.65 19.19 28.48
N SER A 112 9.48 18.63 28.17
CA SER A 112 9.35 17.24 27.68
C SER A 112 7.91 16.92 27.27
N LEU A 113 7.76 16.57 26.00
CA LEU A 113 6.87 15.55 25.42
C LEU A 113 5.39 15.42 25.88
N LEU A 114 4.55 15.61 24.85
CA LEU A 114 3.43 14.76 24.41
C LEU A 114 1.98 15.12 24.82
N SER A 115 1.26 15.50 23.76
CA SER A 115 -0.08 15.06 23.36
C SER A 115 -1.26 15.38 24.28
N SER A 116 -2.10 16.32 23.85
CA SER A 116 -3.34 15.95 23.14
C SER A 116 -4.19 17.19 22.82
N GLU A 117 -4.51 17.33 21.53
CA GLU A 117 -5.87 17.57 21.04
C GLU A 117 -6.57 18.89 21.44
N SER A 118 -6.57 19.85 20.51
CA SER A 118 -7.73 20.73 20.35
C SER A 118 -8.02 20.92 18.87
N CYS A 119 -9.22 20.48 18.52
CA CYS A 119 -9.81 20.42 17.20
C CYS A 119 -10.31 21.82 16.83
N SER A 120 -9.71 22.47 15.83
CA SER A 120 -10.36 23.57 15.13
C SER A 120 -9.65 23.87 13.81
N SER A 121 -10.28 23.45 12.72
CA SER A 121 -10.30 24.15 11.42
C SER A 121 -11.33 23.40 10.59
N SER A 122 -12.54 23.94 10.43
CA SER A 122 -12.87 24.89 9.36
C SER A 122 -12.37 24.36 8.03
N GLY A 123 -13.33 23.86 7.26
CA GLY A 123 -13.11 23.02 6.11
C GLY A 123 -12.47 23.75 4.95
N GLU A 124 -11.69 23.01 4.18
CA GLU A 124 -11.39 23.28 2.80
C GLU A 124 -11.25 21.90 2.13
N ASP A 125 -11.85 21.80 0.95
CA ASP A 125 -12.05 20.64 0.11
C ASP A 125 -10.77 19.79 -0.09
N SER A 126 -10.69 18.65 0.62
CA SER A 126 -9.60 17.69 0.45
C SER A 126 -9.81 16.92 -0.85
N ARG A 127 -9.21 17.45 -1.91
CA ARG A 127 -8.90 16.81 -3.18
C ARG A 127 -8.62 15.31 -2.98
N TYR A 128 -9.64 14.50 -3.23
CA TYR A 128 -9.47 13.07 -3.44
C TYR A 128 -8.71 12.95 -4.76
N GLU A 129 -7.45 12.53 -4.69
CA GLU A 129 -6.72 12.06 -5.85
C GLU A 129 -7.59 10.98 -6.51
N ALA A 130 -8.12 11.37 -7.66
CA ALA A 130 -9.00 10.55 -8.46
C ALA A 130 -8.17 9.40 -8.99
N ASP A 131 -8.30 8.24 -8.36
CA ASP A 131 -7.95 6.96 -8.96
C ASP A 131 -8.67 6.89 -10.33
N PRO A 132 -7.95 7.04 -11.45
CA PRO A 132 -8.61 7.16 -12.73
C PRO A 132 -9.01 5.76 -13.15
N LYS A 133 -10.33 5.50 -13.24
CA LYS A 133 -10.96 4.94 -14.45
C LYS A 133 -12.40 4.45 -14.34
N MET A 134 -13.05 4.46 -13.19
CA MET A 134 -14.47 4.04 -13.12
C MET A 134 -15.28 4.91 -12.18
N GLY A 135 -16.35 5.51 -12.70
CA GLY A 135 -17.28 6.33 -11.94
C GLY A 135 -18.05 5.52 -10.87
N PRO A 136 -18.69 6.18 -9.89
CA PRO A 136 -19.45 5.50 -8.83
C PRO A 136 -20.55 4.55 -9.35
N GLU A 137 -21.11 4.87 -10.51
CA GLU A 137 -22.13 4.05 -11.19
C GLU A 137 -21.53 2.79 -11.81
N GLU A 138 -20.38 2.90 -12.46
CA GLU A 138 -19.68 1.80 -13.11
C GLU A 138 -19.10 0.81 -12.09
N ARG A 139 -18.61 1.32 -10.95
CA ARG A 139 -18.18 0.47 -9.82
C ARG A 139 -19.36 -0.34 -9.26
N LYS A 140 -20.56 0.24 -9.18
CA LYS A 140 -21.78 -0.47 -8.75
C LYS A 140 -22.23 -1.50 -9.80
N ALA A 141 -22.09 -1.20 -11.08
CA ALA A 141 -22.41 -2.12 -12.18
C ALA A 141 -21.47 -3.34 -12.18
N ALA A 142 -20.15 -3.12 -12.09
CA ALA A 142 -19.15 -4.18 -12.01
C ALA A 142 -19.40 -5.12 -10.82
N ARG A 143 -19.70 -4.58 -9.63
CA ARG A 143 -20.03 -5.38 -8.43
C ARG A 143 -21.30 -6.22 -8.60
N LYS A 144 -22.31 -5.70 -9.31
CA LYS A 144 -23.55 -6.46 -9.58
C LYS A 144 -23.31 -7.58 -10.58
N GLU A 145 -22.51 -7.33 -11.61
CA GLU A 145 -22.15 -8.32 -12.61
C GLU A 145 -21.33 -9.46 -12.00
N GLU A 146 -20.31 -9.16 -11.19
CA GLU A 146 -19.50 -10.15 -10.49
C GLU A 146 -20.37 -10.99 -9.53
N LYS A 147 -21.24 -10.33 -8.75
CA LYS A 147 -22.19 -11.02 -7.86
C LYS A 147 -23.15 -11.93 -8.63
N LYS A 148 -23.52 -11.59 -9.86
CA LYS A 148 -24.36 -12.42 -10.73
C LYS A 148 -23.57 -13.64 -11.22
N LYS A 149 -22.35 -13.45 -11.73
CA LYS A 149 -21.46 -14.52 -12.21
C LYS A 149 -21.17 -15.55 -11.10
N VAL A 150 -20.78 -15.10 -9.90
CA VAL A 150 -20.51 -15.97 -8.76
C VAL A 150 -21.75 -16.78 -8.33
N LYS A 151 -22.95 -16.19 -8.41
CA LYS A 151 -24.19 -16.89 -8.08
C LYS A 151 -24.56 -17.94 -9.13
N GLU A 152 -24.31 -17.67 -10.41
CA GLU A 152 -24.59 -18.56 -11.54
C GLU A 152 -23.62 -19.74 -11.55
N GLU A 153 -22.34 -19.51 -11.36
CA GLU A 153 -21.33 -20.56 -11.22
C GLU A 153 -21.65 -21.49 -10.04
N LYS A 154 -22.03 -20.93 -8.88
CA LYS A 154 -22.46 -21.73 -7.71
C LYS A 154 -23.76 -22.51 -7.97
N ARG A 155 -24.62 -22.07 -8.90
CA ARG A 155 -25.82 -22.80 -9.31
C ARG A 155 -25.46 -23.95 -10.25
N GLU A 156 -24.57 -23.73 -11.23
CA GLU A 156 -24.06 -24.79 -12.11
C GLU A 156 -23.29 -25.85 -11.31
N ALA A 157 -22.42 -25.46 -10.39
CA ALA A 157 -21.67 -26.38 -9.52
C ALA A 157 -22.58 -27.21 -8.59
N ARG A 158 -23.82 -26.79 -8.36
CA ARG A 158 -24.81 -27.59 -7.62
C ARG A 158 -25.48 -28.64 -8.49
N LYS A 159 -25.58 -28.44 -9.81
CA LYS A 159 -26.16 -29.41 -10.74
C LYS A 159 -25.28 -30.63 -10.94
N THR A 160 -23.96 -30.43 -10.98
CA THR A 160 -22.97 -31.51 -11.14
C THR A 160 -22.54 -32.16 -9.82
N LYS A 161 -23.10 -31.73 -8.69
CA LYS A 161 -22.72 -32.23 -7.37
C LYS A 161 -23.14 -33.68 -7.17
N GLU A 162 -22.19 -34.52 -6.75
CA GLU A 162 -22.48 -35.91 -6.39
C GLU A 162 -23.64 -36.01 -5.38
N PRO A 163 -24.60 -36.92 -5.61
CA PRO A 163 -25.70 -37.15 -4.69
C PRO A 163 -25.21 -37.44 -3.28
N LYS A 164 -25.92 -36.91 -2.28
CA LYS A 164 -25.59 -37.15 -0.86
C LYS A 164 -25.59 -38.64 -0.52
N ALA A 165 -26.41 -39.43 -1.21
CA ALA A 165 -26.48 -40.88 -1.05
C ALA A 165 -25.17 -41.57 -1.46
N ASP A 166 -24.62 -41.25 -2.63
CA ASP A 166 -23.36 -41.81 -3.12
C ASP A 166 -22.17 -41.36 -2.27
N LYS A 167 -22.12 -40.07 -1.87
CA LYS A 167 -21.11 -39.56 -0.93
C LYS A 167 -21.15 -40.31 0.41
N LYS A 168 -22.35 -40.63 0.92
CA LYS A 168 -22.51 -41.44 2.14
C LYS A 168 -22.10 -42.90 1.92
N ARG A 169 -22.47 -43.52 0.79
CA ARG A 169 -22.10 -44.90 0.44
C ARG A 169 -20.58 -45.04 0.35
N ARG A 170 -19.91 -44.15 -0.39
CA ARG A 170 -18.44 -44.12 -0.50
C ARG A 170 -17.76 -43.99 0.86
N LYS A 171 -18.26 -43.10 1.73
CA LYS A 171 -17.75 -42.94 3.10
C LYS A 171 -17.92 -44.21 3.96
N LYS A 172 -19.06 -44.90 3.86
CA LYS A 172 -19.29 -46.17 4.59
C LYS A 172 -18.35 -47.28 4.11
N MET A 173 -18.23 -47.44 2.80
CA MET A 173 -17.37 -48.47 2.20
C MET A 173 -15.88 -48.21 2.51
N ALA A 174 -15.44 -46.95 2.51
CA ALA A 174 -14.07 -46.61 2.91
C ALA A 174 -13.79 -46.94 4.38
N LYS A 175 -14.73 -46.66 5.29
CA LYS A 175 -14.60 -47.02 6.72
C LYS A 175 -14.58 -48.52 6.96
N ALA A 176 -15.33 -49.31 6.19
CA ALA A 176 -15.31 -50.76 6.30
C ALA A 176 -13.99 -51.38 5.80
N LYS A 177 -13.39 -50.80 4.75
CA LYS A 177 -12.08 -51.24 4.22
C LYS A 177 -10.91 -50.92 5.16
N CYS A 178 -11.02 -49.86 5.96
CA CYS A 178 -9.95 -49.45 6.88
C CYS A 178 -10.01 -50.13 8.27
N LYS A 179 -11.04 -50.96 8.51
CA LYS A 179 -11.23 -51.73 9.75
C LYS A 179 -10.84 -53.21 9.61
N ARG A 180 -10.11 -53.54 8.54
CA ARG A 180 -9.54 -54.88 8.32
C ARG A 180 -8.08 -54.88 8.69
#